data_AF-D5EQD5-F1
#
_entry.id   AF-D5EQD5-F1
#
_cell.length_a   1.000
_cell.length_b   1.000
_cell.length_c   1.000
_cell.angle_alpha   90.00
_cell.angle_beta   90.00
_cell.angle_gamma   90.00
#
_symmetry.space_group_name_H-M   'P 1'
#
loop_
_entity.id
_entity.type
_entity.pdbx_description
1 polymer ?
#
loop_
_entity_poly.entity_id
_entity_poly.type
_entity_poly.pdbx_seq_one_letter_code
_entity_poly.pdbx_strand_id
1 'polypeptide(L)'
;MSITPTPRLLIVSIEDQQIALLSEAQVEARFPISTSKKPPSCRENSYGTPTGLHRLADKIGADAPSGMVFKGRQAIKHFTEFNADEQAQNLITSRIIRIQGLEPGKNAGPGCDSYERYVYLHGTNHEDRIGQPFSGGCVEFLNQDIIQLFDQVETGDLLWIV
;
A
#
# COMPACT_ATOMS: atom_id res chain seq x y z
N MET A 1 23.36 -1.78 -8.27
CA MET A 1 22.47 -0.96 -7.42
C MET A 1 22.80 -1.30 -5.98
N SER A 2 23.16 -0.32 -5.16
CA SER A 2 23.39 -0.52 -3.72
C SER A 2 22.11 -0.16 -2.96
N ILE A 3 21.53 -1.12 -2.24
CA ILE A 3 20.42 -0.85 -1.30
C ILE A 3 21.01 -0.08 -0.13
N THR A 4 20.49 1.12 0.14
CA THR A 4 20.93 1.93 1.28
C THR A 4 20.17 1.45 2.52
N PRO A 5 20.85 1.08 3.62
CA PRO A 5 20.18 0.73 4.86
C PRO A 5 19.33 1.89 5.38
N THR A 6 18.16 1.57 5.94
CA THR A 6 17.24 2.54 6.54
C THR A 6 17.02 2.19 8.01
N PRO A 7 16.76 3.18 8.89
CA PRO A 7 16.50 2.93 10.31
C PRO A 7 15.17 2.19 10.55
N ARG A 8 14.30 2.16 9.53
CA ARG A 8 12.96 1.56 9.57
C ARG A 8 12.78 0.60 8.40
N LEU A 9 12.06 -0.49 8.65
CA LEU A 9 11.71 -1.53 7.67
C LEU A 9 10.24 -1.90 7.86
N LEU A 10 9.50 -1.97 6.77
CA LEU A 10 8.16 -2.54 6.76
C LEU A 10 8.21 -3.98 6.22
N ILE A 11 7.44 -4.88 6.83
CA ILE A 11 7.27 -6.25 6.35
C ILE A 11 5.79 -6.51 6.18
N VAL A 12 5.35 -6.77 4.95
CA VAL A 12 4.01 -7.25 4.62
C VAL A 12 4.04 -8.76 4.52
N SER A 13 3.20 -9.43 5.30
CA SER A 13 2.86 -10.84 5.15
C SER A 13 1.54 -10.95 4.40
N ILE A 14 1.59 -11.50 3.18
CA ILE A 14 0.40 -11.82 2.38
C ILE A 14 -0.35 -12.99 3.02
N GLU A 15 0.33 -13.97 3.61
CA GLU A 15 -0.34 -15.10 4.26
C GLU A 15 -1.17 -14.63 5.47
N ASP A 16 -0.57 -13.78 6.32
CA ASP A 16 -1.20 -13.32 7.56
C ASP A 16 -2.11 -12.10 7.36
N GLN A 17 -2.13 -11.52 6.15
CA GLN A 17 -2.82 -10.24 5.87
C GLN A 17 -2.45 -9.16 6.90
N GLN A 18 -1.15 -9.02 7.15
CA GLN A 18 -0.62 -8.11 8.16
C GLN A 18 0.62 -7.38 7.66
N ILE A 19 0.83 -6.16 8.14
CA ILE A 19 2.09 -5.44 7.99
C ILE A 19 2.68 -5.13 9.37
N ALA A 20 3.99 -5.26 9.50
CA ALA A 20 4.74 -4.82 10.67
C ALA A 20 5.68 -3.67 10.30
N LEU A 21 5.73 -2.64 11.13
CA LEU A 21 6.76 -1.61 11.11
C LEU A 21 7.83 -1.98 12.13
N LEU A 22 9.07 -2.04 11.68
CA LEU A 22 10.24 -2.27 12.51
C LEU A 22 11.13 -1.03 12.53
N SER A 23 11.66 -0.69 13.70
CA SER A 23 12.74 0.28 13.87
C SER A 23 13.78 -0.27 14.82
N GLU A 24 15.08 -0.07 14.53
CA GLU A 24 16.18 -0.57 15.37
C GLU A 24 16.06 -2.06 15.75
N ALA A 25 15.57 -2.88 14.81
CA ALA A 25 15.28 -4.32 14.98
C ALA A 25 14.19 -4.68 16.00
N GLN A 26 13.37 -3.72 16.44
CA GLN A 26 12.19 -3.95 17.26
C GLN A 26 10.91 -3.71 16.45
N VAL A 27 9.83 -4.41 16.81
CA VAL A 27 8.51 -4.19 16.19
C VAL A 27 7.84 -3.04 16.91
N GLU A 28 7.66 -1.93 16.20
CA GLU A 28 7.03 -0.70 16.71
C GLU A 28 5.50 -0.75 16.57
N ALA A 29 5.02 -1.30 15.45
CA ALA A 29 3.59 -1.38 15.17
C ALA A 29 3.25 -2.56 14.26
N ARG A 30 1.99 -3.00 14.35
CA ARG A 30 1.38 -3.98 13.44
C ARG A 30 0.01 -3.49 13.04
N PHE A 31 -0.31 -3.64 11.76
CA PHE A 31 -1.62 -3.26 11.23
C PHE A 31 -2.21 -4.44 10.45
N PRO A 32 -3.50 -4.75 10.60
CA PRO A 32 -4.19 -5.63 9.67
C PRO A 32 -4.28 -4.93 8.32
N ILE A 33 -4.16 -5.70 7.25
CA ILE A 33 -4.21 -5.19 5.88
C ILE A 33 -5.07 -6.11 5.00
N SER A 34 -5.28 -5.69 3.76
CA SER A 34 -5.81 -6.54 2.71
C SER A 34 -4.95 -6.46 1.45
N THR A 35 -4.42 -7.59 0.99
CA THR A 35 -3.66 -7.68 -0.28
C THR A 35 -4.58 -8.14 -1.42
N SER A 36 -4.00 -8.44 -2.58
CA SER A 36 -4.78 -8.82 -3.77
C SER A 36 -5.58 -10.10 -3.61
N LYS A 37 -6.79 -10.13 -4.18
CA LYS A 37 -7.57 -11.37 -4.36
C LYS A 37 -6.88 -12.40 -5.25
N LYS A 38 -6.02 -11.95 -6.17
CA LYS A 38 -5.26 -12.82 -7.08
C LYS A 38 -3.98 -13.32 -6.41
N PRO A 39 -3.42 -14.46 -6.87
CA PRO A 39 -2.13 -14.93 -6.39
C PRO A 39 -1.05 -13.85 -6.49
N PRO A 40 -0.06 -13.83 -5.56
CA PRO A 40 1.03 -12.87 -5.60
C PRO A 40 1.75 -12.90 -6.95
N SER A 41 2.00 -11.72 -7.51
CA SER A 41 2.61 -11.62 -8.83
C SER A 41 3.18 -10.23 -9.08
N CYS A 42 4.40 -10.20 -9.60
CA CYS A 42 5.01 -8.96 -10.03
C CYS A 42 4.72 -8.63 -11.50
N ARG A 43 4.14 -9.56 -12.28
CA ARG A 43 3.84 -9.35 -13.70
C ARG A 43 2.79 -8.24 -13.89
N GLU A 44 3.00 -7.41 -14.90
CA GLU A 44 2.02 -6.42 -15.35
C GLU A 44 0.66 -7.07 -15.65
N ASN A 45 -0.43 -6.34 -15.39
CA ASN A 45 -1.81 -6.79 -15.59
C ASN A 45 -2.21 -8.09 -14.85
N SER A 46 -1.40 -8.57 -13.91
CA SER A 46 -1.72 -9.77 -13.12
C SER A 46 -2.73 -9.53 -12.00
N TYR A 47 -2.87 -8.28 -11.56
CA TYR A 47 -3.66 -7.86 -10.40
C TYR A 47 -3.27 -8.55 -9.08
N GLY A 48 -2.09 -9.18 -9.05
CA GLY A 48 -1.48 -9.74 -7.84
C GLY A 48 -0.62 -8.69 -7.14
N THR A 49 -0.57 -8.74 -5.81
CA THR A 49 0.34 -7.94 -5.00
C THR A 49 1.79 -8.39 -5.29
N PRO A 50 2.71 -7.46 -5.63
CA PRO A 50 4.08 -7.81 -5.98
C PRO A 50 4.87 -8.22 -4.73
N THR A 51 5.59 -9.34 -4.83
CA THR A 51 6.51 -9.78 -3.78
C THR A 51 7.89 -9.15 -3.94
N GLY A 52 8.69 -9.20 -2.88
CA GLY A 52 10.08 -8.78 -2.90
C GLY A 52 10.31 -7.42 -2.26
N LEU A 53 11.52 -6.91 -2.44
CA LEU A 53 11.98 -5.68 -1.83
C LEU A 53 11.54 -4.47 -2.64
N HIS A 54 11.04 -3.48 -1.92
CA HIS A 54 10.58 -2.20 -2.42
C HIS A 54 11.15 -1.08 -1.54
N ARG A 55 11.02 0.16 -2.02
CA ARG A 55 11.13 1.36 -1.21
C ARG A 55 9.84 2.18 -1.27
N LEU A 56 9.54 2.90 -0.20
CA LEU A 56 8.50 3.93 -0.22
C LEU A 56 9.00 5.09 -1.10
N ALA A 57 8.26 5.42 -2.14
CA ALA A 57 8.66 6.39 -3.17
C ALA A 57 8.03 7.76 -2.92
N ASP A 58 6.70 7.81 -2.78
CA ASP A 58 5.95 9.05 -2.58
C ASP A 58 4.90 8.88 -1.50
N LYS A 59 4.58 10.00 -0.84
CA LYS A 59 3.55 10.11 0.18
C LYS A 59 2.55 11.19 -0.25
N ILE A 60 1.27 10.85 -0.32
CA ILE A 60 0.20 11.74 -0.80
C ILE A 60 -0.95 11.75 0.21
N GLY A 61 -1.45 12.96 0.50
CA GLY A 61 -2.62 13.17 1.36
C GLY A 61 -2.32 13.57 2.81
N ALA A 62 -1.13 14.12 3.12
CA ALA A 62 -0.73 14.49 4.49
C ALA A 62 -1.79 15.31 5.24
N ASP A 63 -2.35 16.34 4.59
CA ASP A 63 -3.36 17.24 5.18
C ASP A 63 -4.81 16.82 4.90
N ALA A 64 -5.02 15.69 4.21
CA ALA A 64 -6.36 15.24 3.87
C ALA A 64 -7.05 14.65 5.11
N PRO A 65 -8.37 14.90 5.30
CA PRO A 65 -9.12 14.26 6.36
C PRO A 65 -9.20 12.74 6.12
N SER A 66 -9.43 11.99 7.19
CA SER A 66 -9.77 10.58 7.11
C SER A 66 -10.95 10.37 6.16
N GLY A 67 -10.90 9.32 5.34
CA GLY A 67 -11.92 8.98 4.35
C GLY A 67 -11.93 9.84 3.08
N MET A 68 -11.01 10.81 2.92
CA MET A 68 -10.86 11.55 1.66
C MET A 68 -10.50 10.62 0.51
N VAL A 69 -11.28 10.63 -0.58
CA VAL A 69 -11.04 9.81 -1.77
C VAL A 69 -10.08 10.49 -2.73
N PHE A 70 -9.16 9.72 -3.29
CA PHE A 70 -8.22 10.15 -4.32
C PHE A 70 -8.50 9.49 -5.67
N LYS A 71 -8.64 10.28 -6.73
CA LYS A 71 -8.68 9.80 -8.13
C LYS A 71 -7.52 10.42 -8.89
N GLY A 72 -6.73 9.59 -9.59
CA GLY A 72 -5.51 10.07 -10.25
C GLY A 72 -4.50 10.72 -9.29
N ARG A 73 -4.53 10.34 -7.99
CA ARG A 73 -3.75 10.92 -6.89
C ARG A 73 -4.13 12.37 -6.52
N GLN A 74 -5.29 12.85 -6.95
CA GLN A 74 -5.86 14.13 -6.53
C GLN A 74 -7.03 13.90 -5.58
N ALA A 75 -7.08 14.66 -4.49
CA ALA A 75 -8.18 14.62 -3.54
C ALA A 75 -9.49 15.11 -4.21
N ILE A 76 -10.59 14.42 -3.97
CA ILE A 76 -11.88 14.71 -4.60
C ILE A 76 -12.91 15.13 -3.54
N LYS A 77 -13.35 14.17 -2.71
CA LYS A 77 -14.35 14.35 -1.65
C LYS A 77 -14.33 13.14 -0.70
N HIS A 78 -15.05 13.20 0.42
CA HIS A 78 -15.13 12.09 1.36
C HIS A 78 -15.90 10.89 0.76
N PHE A 79 -15.53 9.65 1.10
CA PHE A 79 -16.13 8.45 0.48
C PHE A 79 -17.64 8.35 0.68
N THR A 80 -18.17 8.89 1.79
CA THR A 80 -19.61 8.91 2.10
C THR A 80 -20.42 9.83 1.18
N GLU A 81 -19.76 10.75 0.45
CA GLU A 81 -20.40 11.68 -0.47
C GLU A 81 -20.58 11.09 -1.89
N PHE A 82 -20.08 9.89 -2.14
CA PHE A 82 -20.29 9.15 -3.37
C PHE A 82 -21.64 8.43 -3.35
N ASN A 83 -22.23 8.14 -4.52
CA ASN A 83 -23.45 7.34 -4.57
C ASN A 83 -23.17 5.85 -4.26
N ALA A 84 -24.22 5.04 -4.10
CA ALA A 84 -24.07 3.63 -3.73
C ALA A 84 -23.24 2.81 -4.74
N ASP A 85 -23.40 3.05 -6.04
CA ASP A 85 -22.67 2.33 -7.09
C ASP A 85 -21.18 2.68 -7.09
N GLU A 86 -20.85 3.94 -6.81
CA GLU A 86 -19.47 4.40 -6.66
C GLU A 86 -18.84 3.88 -5.37
N GLN A 87 -19.59 3.86 -4.25
CA GLN A 87 -19.12 3.27 -2.99
C GLN A 87 -18.98 1.75 -3.07
N ALA A 88 -19.72 1.06 -3.94
CA ALA A 88 -19.53 -0.37 -4.16
C ALA A 88 -18.16 -0.69 -4.81
N GLN A 89 -17.51 0.30 -5.44
CA GLN A 89 -16.16 0.17 -5.95
C GLN A 89 -15.14 0.32 -4.82
N ASN A 90 -13.93 -0.15 -5.07
CA ASN A 90 -12.83 -0.03 -4.14
C ASN A 90 -12.12 1.32 -4.32
N LEU A 91 -12.51 2.29 -3.49
CA LEU A 91 -11.99 3.65 -3.52
C LEU A 91 -10.69 3.74 -2.72
N ILE A 92 -9.73 4.50 -3.25
CA ILE A 92 -8.48 4.81 -2.57
C ILE A 92 -8.74 5.99 -1.63
N THR A 93 -8.61 5.78 -0.32
CA THR A 93 -8.97 6.77 0.70
C THR A 93 -7.80 7.16 1.62
N SER A 94 -7.96 8.29 2.31
CA SER A 94 -7.13 8.83 3.40
C SER A 94 -5.69 9.17 3.02
N ARG A 95 -4.87 8.19 2.65
CA ARG A 95 -3.45 8.34 2.34
C ARG A 95 -3.06 7.41 1.20
N ILE A 96 -2.08 7.83 0.42
CA ILE A 96 -1.42 6.98 -0.58
C ILE A 96 0.07 6.99 -0.30
N ILE A 97 0.66 5.81 -0.12
CA ILE A 97 2.10 5.62 -0.15
C ILE A 97 2.44 4.78 -1.36
N ARG A 98 3.19 5.37 -2.29
CA ARG A 98 3.63 4.70 -3.51
C ARG A 98 4.86 3.85 -3.22
N ILE A 99 4.95 2.69 -3.85
CA ILE A 99 6.09 1.78 -3.67
C ILE A 99 6.83 1.61 -4.99
N GLN A 100 8.16 1.54 -4.93
CA GLN A 100 9.02 1.28 -6.07
C GLN A 100 9.79 -0.01 -5.83
N GLY A 101 9.75 -0.93 -6.78
CA GLY A 101 10.51 -2.18 -6.72
C GLY A 101 12.02 -1.93 -6.74
N LEU A 102 12.77 -2.79 -6.04
CA LEU A 102 14.23 -2.73 -5.96
C LEU A 102 14.91 -3.98 -6.57
N GLU A 103 14.15 -4.93 -7.12
CA GLU A 103 14.66 -6.17 -7.71
C GLU A 103 14.45 -6.15 -9.25
N PRO A 104 15.49 -5.82 -10.04
CA PRO A 104 15.42 -5.79 -11.50
C PRO A 104 14.94 -7.10 -12.11
N GLY A 105 13.97 -7.03 -13.03
CA GLY A 105 13.40 -8.20 -13.70
C GLY A 105 12.43 -9.02 -12.83
N LYS A 106 12.25 -8.63 -11.57
CA LYS A 106 11.22 -9.20 -10.69
C LYS A 106 10.12 -8.19 -10.40
N ASN A 107 10.42 -7.07 -9.75
CA ASN A 107 9.43 -6.05 -9.37
C ASN A 107 9.82 -4.62 -9.81
N ALA A 108 10.93 -4.50 -10.55
CA ALA A 108 11.46 -3.28 -11.13
C ALA A 108 11.81 -3.48 -12.62
N GLY A 109 11.40 -2.53 -13.45
CA GLY A 109 11.63 -2.55 -14.90
C GLY A 109 10.50 -3.19 -15.73
N PRO A 110 10.67 -3.21 -17.07
CA PRO A 110 9.58 -3.45 -18.01
C PRO A 110 8.78 -4.73 -17.74
N GLY A 111 7.45 -4.61 -17.77
CA GLY A 111 6.51 -5.73 -17.58
C GLY A 111 6.41 -6.25 -16.15
N CYS A 112 7.11 -5.65 -15.18
CA CYS A 112 7.02 -6.04 -13.78
C CYS A 112 7.14 -4.90 -12.75
N ASP A 113 7.29 -3.66 -13.22
CA ASP A 113 7.58 -2.51 -12.36
C ASP A 113 6.39 -2.15 -11.45
N SER A 114 6.61 -2.25 -10.13
CA SER A 114 5.54 -1.99 -9.15
C SER A 114 5.08 -0.53 -9.11
N TYR A 115 5.97 0.41 -9.44
CA TYR A 115 5.67 1.83 -9.44
C TYR A 115 4.86 2.23 -10.68
N GLU A 116 5.21 1.70 -11.86
CA GLU A 116 4.45 1.88 -13.10
C GLU A 116 3.08 1.17 -13.04
N ARG A 117 3.01 0.04 -12.34
CA ARG A 117 1.76 -0.70 -12.07
C ARG A 117 0.84 -0.02 -11.05
N TYR A 118 1.22 1.13 -10.49
CA TYR A 118 0.41 1.90 -9.54
C TYR A 118 0.03 1.13 -8.26
N VAL A 119 0.95 0.30 -7.76
CA VAL A 119 0.75 -0.42 -6.48
C VAL A 119 1.00 0.54 -5.31
N TYR A 120 0.07 0.60 -4.37
CA TYR A 120 0.11 1.50 -3.23
C TYR A 120 -0.13 0.80 -1.89
N LEU A 121 0.31 1.42 -0.80
CA LEU A 121 -0.31 1.28 0.51
C LEU A 121 -1.37 2.40 0.64
N HIS A 122 -2.63 2.07 0.94
CA HIS A 122 -3.68 3.08 1.04
C HIS A 122 -4.85 2.66 1.94
N GLY A 123 -5.66 3.63 2.36
CA GLY A 123 -6.93 3.35 3.03
C GLY A 123 -8.00 2.88 2.04
N THR A 124 -9.01 2.18 2.52
CA THR A 124 -10.17 1.77 1.71
C THR A 124 -11.50 2.27 2.30
N ASN A 125 -12.53 2.39 1.47
CA ASN A 125 -13.90 2.56 1.93
C ASN A 125 -14.57 1.23 2.35
N HIS A 126 -13.94 0.08 2.10
CA HIS A 126 -14.41 -1.26 2.49
C HIS A 126 -13.62 -1.78 3.70
N GLU A 127 -13.60 -1.02 4.79
CA GLU A 127 -12.85 -1.38 6.00
C GLU A 127 -13.31 -2.70 6.64
N ASP A 128 -14.56 -3.09 6.42
CA ASP A 128 -15.13 -4.39 6.81
C ASP A 128 -14.43 -5.58 6.14
N ARG A 129 -13.65 -5.33 5.07
CA ARG A 129 -12.93 -6.36 4.34
C ARG A 129 -11.50 -6.56 4.83
N ILE A 130 -10.97 -5.65 5.64
CA ILE A 130 -9.58 -5.71 6.13
C ILE A 130 -9.32 -7.01 6.90
N GLY A 131 -8.16 -7.63 6.65
CA GLY A 131 -7.78 -8.94 7.19
C GLY A 131 -8.05 -10.12 6.24
N GLN A 132 -8.55 -9.85 5.03
CA GLN A 132 -8.69 -10.87 3.98
C GLN A 132 -8.28 -10.32 2.60
N PRO A 133 -7.85 -11.16 1.64
CA PRO A 133 -7.53 -10.70 0.29
C PRO A 133 -8.71 -9.99 -0.39
N PHE A 134 -8.55 -8.72 -0.76
CA PHE A 134 -9.62 -7.90 -1.33
C PHE A 134 -9.21 -7.01 -2.51
N SER A 135 -7.95 -6.61 -2.61
CA SER A 135 -7.50 -5.60 -3.57
C SER A 135 -7.29 -6.11 -5.00
N GLY A 136 -7.01 -5.18 -5.92
CA GLY A 136 -6.54 -5.44 -7.29
C GLY A 136 -5.01 -5.42 -7.45
N GLY A 137 -4.25 -5.49 -6.36
CA GLY A 137 -2.78 -5.47 -6.37
C GLY A 137 -2.17 -4.63 -5.24
N CYS A 138 -2.89 -3.60 -4.76
CA CYS A 138 -2.48 -2.75 -3.65
C CYS A 138 -2.51 -3.46 -2.29
N VAL A 139 -1.99 -2.78 -1.28
CA VAL A 139 -2.13 -3.15 0.13
C VAL A 139 -3.08 -2.14 0.78
N GLU A 140 -4.24 -2.63 1.20
CA GLU A 140 -5.30 -1.83 1.80
C GLU A 140 -5.23 -1.87 3.31
N PHE A 141 -5.63 -0.76 3.92
CA PHE A 141 -5.61 -0.53 5.36
C PHE A 141 -6.96 0.01 5.82
N LEU A 142 -7.19 -0.10 7.13
CA LEU A 142 -8.11 0.80 7.81
C LEU A 142 -7.67 2.26 7.60
N ASN A 143 -8.61 3.17 7.45
CA ASN A 143 -8.38 4.59 7.22
C ASN A 143 -7.53 5.20 8.33
N GLN A 144 -7.82 4.84 9.58
CA GLN A 144 -7.05 5.35 10.73
C GLN A 144 -5.63 4.77 10.77
N ASP A 145 -5.47 3.49 10.42
CA ASP A 145 -4.19 2.80 10.46
C ASP A 145 -3.22 3.32 9.39
N ILE A 146 -3.69 3.58 8.16
CA ILE A 146 -2.82 4.16 7.14
C ILE A 146 -2.42 5.59 7.49
N ILE A 147 -3.28 6.37 8.16
CA ILE A 147 -2.92 7.71 8.64
C ILE A 147 -1.79 7.59 9.67
N GLN A 148 -1.93 6.68 10.64
CA GLN A 148 -0.89 6.44 11.63
C GLN A 148 0.41 5.96 10.99
N LEU A 149 0.36 4.97 10.10
CA LEU A 149 1.55 4.48 9.40
C LEU A 149 2.21 5.60 8.59
N PHE A 150 1.41 6.42 7.89
CA PHE A 150 1.89 7.53 7.09
C PHE A 150 2.70 8.53 7.92
N ASP A 151 2.31 8.80 9.15
CA ASP A 151 3.03 9.73 10.03
C ASP A 151 4.32 9.11 10.62
N GLN A 152 4.41 7.78 10.65
CA GLN A 152 5.56 7.04 11.19
C GLN A 152 6.65 6.70 10.16
N VAL A 153 6.33 6.81 8.86
CA VAL A 153 7.25 6.41 7.77
C VAL A 153 7.69 7.56 6.90
N GLU A 154 8.84 7.42 6.25
CA GLU A 154 9.44 8.40 5.37
C GLU A 154 9.62 7.86 3.96
N THR A 155 9.74 8.76 2.99
CA THR A 155 10.20 8.36 1.67
C THR A 155 11.59 7.75 1.79
N GLY A 156 11.76 6.60 1.15
CA GLY A 156 13.01 5.87 1.04
C GLY A 156 13.13 4.66 1.96
N ASP A 157 12.25 4.51 2.96
CA ASP A 157 12.23 3.31 3.79
C ASP A 157 11.97 2.07 2.97
N LEU A 158 12.54 0.96 3.46
CA LEU A 158 12.41 -0.33 2.82
C LEU A 158 11.08 -0.97 3.21
N LEU A 159 10.48 -1.62 2.22
CA LEU A 159 9.29 -2.45 2.37
C LEU A 159 9.60 -3.81 1.76
N TRP A 160 9.40 -4.88 2.53
CA TRP A 160 9.51 -6.24 2.04
C TRP A 160 8.13 -6.89 2.04
N ILE A 161 7.72 -7.40 0.88
CA ILE A 161 6.43 -8.07 0.70
C ILE A 161 6.69 -9.56 0.50
N VAL A 162 6.13 -10.40 1.38
CA VAL A 162 6.29 -11.86 1.40
C VAL A 162 4.97 -12.59 1.44
#